data_AF-A0A7S1CWZ2-F1
#
_entry.id   AF-A0A7S1CWZ2-F1
#
_cell.length_a   1.000
_cell.length_b   1.000
_cell.length_c   1.000
_cell.angle_alpha   90.00
_cell.angle_beta   90.00
_cell.angle_gamma   90.00
#
_symmetry.space_group_name_H-M   'P 1'
#
loop_
_entity.id
_entity.type
_entity.pdbx_description
1 polymer ?
#
loop_
_entity_poly.entity_id
_entity_poly.type
_entity_poly.pdbx_seq_one_letter_code
_entity_poly.pdbx_strand_id
1 'polypeptide(L)'
;WLSQQIELGRRDPSVGAFVLLAHAFPHHRRYRQFHEMLVNVTSSLAKPVLYLQGDLQEFLVDRPLPSKSFLRVAVDRGGNADPTEIDVDPWGDVPFRVKRR
;
A
#
# COMPACT_ATOMS: atom_id res chain seq x y z
N TRP A 1 3.51 -5.20 16.02
CA TRP A 1 3.51 -3.75 15.71
C TRP A 1 2.57 -3.38 14.57
N LEU A 2 2.79 -3.81 13.31
CA LEU A 2 1.93 -3.43 12.17
C LEU A 2 0.44 -3.70 12.43
N SER A 3 0.11 -4.90 12.90
CA SER A 3 -1.27 -5.26 13.26
C SER A 3 -1.87 -4.35 14.34
N GLN A 4 -1.07 -3.85 15.29
CA GLN A 4 -1.53 -2.94 16.33
C GLN A 4 -1.81 -1.54 15.75
N GLN A 5 -0.94 -1.02 14.89
CA GLN A 5 -1.14 0.28 14.24
C GLN A 5 -2.38 0.27 13.34
N ILE A 6 -2.55 -0.82 12.59
CA ILE A 6 -3.74 -0.98 11.76
C ILE A 6 -4.99 -1.11 12.63
N GLU A 7 -4.95 -1.84 13.74
CA GLU A 7 -6.11 -1.96 14.64
C GLU A 7 -6.51 -0.62 15.27
N LEU A 8 -5.53 0.20 15.68
CA LEU A 8 -5.79 1.54 16.19
C LEU A 8 -6.43 2.43 15.12
N GLY A 9 -5.82 2.50 13.93
CA GLY A 9 -6.36 3.28 12.82
C GLY A 9 -7.70 2.74 12.30
N ARG A 10 -7.98 1.44 12.45
CA ARG A 10 -9.26 0.82 12.05
C ARG A 10 -10.40 1.38 12.90
N ARG A 11 -10.18 1.53 14.21
CA ARG A 11 -11.19 2.00 15.17
C ARG A 11 -11.37 3.52 15.18
N ASP A 12 -10.34 4.26 14.76
CA ASP A 12 -10.41 5.73 14.69
C ASP A 12 -11.16 6.20 13.43
N PRO A 13 -12.33 6.87 13.56
CA PRO A 13 -13.10 7.33 12.41
C PRO A 13 -12.42 8.47 11.64
N SER A 14 -11.45 9.17 12.24
CA SER A 14 -10.70 10.25 11.55
C SER A 14 -9.65 9.71 10.57
N VAL A 15 -9.23 8.45 10.74
CA VAL A 15 -8.34 7.76 9.80
C VAL A 15 -9.18 7.13 8.71
N GLY A 16 -8.84 7.34 7.44
CA GLY A 16 -9.39 6.43 6.45
C GLY A 16 -8.77 6.38 5.09
N ALA A 17 -7.46 6.55 5.10
CA ALA A 17 -6.61 5.70 4.30
C ALA A 17 -5.41 5.25 5.14
N PHE A 18 -4.81 4.13 4.76
CA PHE A 18 -3.50 3.71 5.25
C PHE A 18 -2.48 3.85 4.14
N VAL A 19 -1.31 4.42 4.45
CA VAL A 19 -0.17 4.45 3.55
C VAL A 19 0.95 3.65 4.19
N LEU A 20 1.30 2.53 3.57
CA LEU A 20 2.34 1.61 4.01
C LEU A 20 3.58 1.84 3.14
N LEU A 21 4.64 2.35 3.76
CA LEU A 21 5.95 2.51 3.14
C LEU A 21 6.79 1.26 3.43
N ALA A 22 7.16 0.53 2.39
CA ALA A 22 7.96 -0.69 2.50
C ALA A 22 9.06 -0.70 1.46
N HIS A 23 10.13 -1.47 1.70
CA HIS A 23 11.17 -1.61 0.69
C HIS A 23 10.71 -2.50 -0.47
N ALA A 24 10.18 -3.68 -0.15
CA ALA A 24 9.80 -4.73 -1.09
C ALA A 24 8.50 -5.41 -0.67
N PHE A 25 7.73 -5.88 -1.66
CA PHE A 25 6.53 -6.67 -1.42
C PHE A 25 6.89 -8.11 -1.00
N PRO A 26 6.24 -8.67 0.03
CA PRO A 26 6.68 -9.93 0.65
C PRO A 26 6.26 -11.20 -0.11
N HIS A 27 6.50 -11.29 -1.42
CA HIS A 27 6.13 -12.47 -2.23
C HIS A 27 7.00 -13.71 -1.98
N HIS A 28 8.21 -13.54 -1.43
CA HIS A 28 9.14 -14.65 -1.24
C HIS A 28 8.70 -15.59 -0.11
N ARG A 29 8.87 -16.92 -0.27
CA ARG A 29 8.48 -17.95 0.72
C ARG A 29 9.02 -17.69 2.13
N ARG A 30 10.23 -17.14 2.24
CA ARG A 30 10.87 -16.76 3.51
C ARG A 30 10.10 -15.69 4.31
N TYR A 31 9.25 -14.90 3.64
CA TYR A 31 8.43 -13.85 4.23
C TYR A 31 6.94 -14.22 4.30
N ARG A 32 6.61 -15.50 4.13
CA ARG A 32 5.22 -15.98 4.09
C ARG A 32 4.40 -15.51 5.29
N GLN A 33 4.95 -15.60 6.51
CA GLN A 33 4.23 -15.15 7.71
C GLN A 33 3.86 -13.67 7.66
N PHE A 34 4.77 -12.83 7.16
CA PHE A 34 4.50 -11.40 7.01
C PHE A 34 3.48 -11.15 5.88
N HIS A 35 3.59 -11.87 4.76
CA HIS A 35 2.62 -11.80 3.67
C HIS A 35 1.21 -12.20 4.13
N GLU A 36 1.06 -13.33 4.81
CA GLU A 36 -0.23 -13.80 5.36
C GLU A 36 -0.81 -12.81 6.36
N MET A 37 0.03 -12.26 7.25
CA MET A 37 -0.39 -11.22 8.18
C MET A 37 -0.85 -9.95 7.46
N LEU A 38 -0.11 -9.49 6.45
CA LEU A 38 -0.47 -8.33 5.64
C LEU A 38 -1.82 -8.56 4.94
N VAL A 39 -2.00 -9.72 4.31
CA VAL A 39 -3.25 -10.12 3.65
C VAL A 39 -4.41 -10.11 4.64
N ASN A 40 -4.27 -10.78 5.78
CA ASN A 40 -5.33 -10.88 6.78
C ASN A 40 -5.74 -9.51 7.33
N VAL A 41 -4.75 -8.69 7.66
CA VAL A 41 -4.99 -7.37 8.25
C VAL A 41 -5.60 -6.41 7.22
N THR A 42 -5.12 -6.41 5.97
CA THR A 42 -5.66 -5.53 4.92
C THR A 42 -6.99 -5.99 4.35
N SER A 43 -7.29 -7.29 4.38
CA SER A 43 -8.58 -7.82 3.94
C SER A 43 -9.71 -7.55 4.94
N SER A 44 -9.37 -7.42 6.24
CA SER A 44 -10.34 -7.04 7.28
C SER A 44 -10.55 -5.53 7.40
N LEU A 45 -9.74 -4.73 6.69
CA LEU A 45 -9.86 -3.29 6.65
C LEU A 45 -10.93 -2.86 5.64
N ALA A 46 -11.97 -2.20 6.14
CA ALA A 46 -12.95 -1.49 5.32
C ALA A 46 -12.41 -0.13 4.79
N LYS A 47 -11.12 0.15 4.99
CA LYS A 47 -10.46 1.41 4.64
C LYS A 47 -9.43 1.16 3.53
N PRO A 48 -9.25 2.09 2.58
CA PRO A 48 -8.26 1.97 1.51
C PRO A 48 -6.83 1.91 2.04
N VAL A 49 -5.99 1.11 1.39
CA VAL A 49 -4.59 0.86 1.73
C VAL A 49 -3.72 1.09 0.49
N LEU A 50 -2.77 2.00 0.59
CA LEU A 50 -1.70 2.20 -0.37
C LEU A 50 -0.44 1.51 0.13
N TYR A 51 0.19 0.69 -0.70
CA TYR A 51 1.46 0.03 -0.43
C TYR A 51 2.52 0.55 -1.40
N LEU A 52 3.46 1.34 -0.89
CA LEU A 52 4.56 1.92 -1.67
C LEU A 52 5.82 1.09 -1.49
N GLN A 53 6.46 0.73 -2.60
CA GLN A 53 7.72 0.01 -2.62
C GLN A 53 8.70 0.54 -3.68
N GLY A 54 10.00 0.24 -3.50
CA GLY A 54 11.05 0.63 -4.45
C GLY A 54 11.95 -0.51 -4.94
N ASP A 55 11.86 -1.71 -4.34
CA ASP A 55 12.76 -2.84 -4.66
C ASP A 55 12.57 -3.40 -6.08
N LEU A 56 11.37 -3.26 -6.66
CA LEU A 56 11.13 -3.69 -8.05
C LEU A 56 11.92 -2.84 -9.06
N GLN A 57 12.25 -1.59 -8.71
CA GLN A 57 12.97 -0.63 -9.55
C GLN A 57 12.30 -0.28 -10.89
N GLU A 58 11.07 -0.72 -11.07
CA GLU A 58 10.20 -0.45 -12.22
C GLU A 58 8.89 0.11 -11.70
N PHE A 59 8.34 1.10 -12.42
CA PHE A 59 7.02 1.61 -12.15
C PHE A 59 5.94 0.53 -12.36
N LEU A 60 5.20 0.23 -11.29
CA LEU A 60 4.08 -0.71 -11.33
C LEU A 60 2.94 -0.18 -10.48
N VAL A 61 1.72 -0.21 -11.02
CA VAL A 61 0.50 0.07 -10.27
C VAL A 61 -0.42 -1.14 -10.43
N ASP A 62 -0.66 -1.87 -9.33
CA ASP A 62 -1.48 -3.07 -9.36
C ASP A 62 -2.19 -3.35 -8.04
N ARG A 63 -3.01 -4.40 -8.04
CA ARG A 63 -3.74 -4.88 -6.86
C ARG A 63 -3.41 -6.35 -6.64
N PRO A 64 -2.26 -6.65 -6.02
CA PRO A 64 -1.79 -8.03 -5.88
C PRO A 64 -2.60 -8.85 -4.86
N LEU A 65 -3.49 -8.19 -4.10
CA LEU A 65 -4.34 -8.82 -3.10
C LEU A 65 -5.80 -8.84 -3.59
N PRO A 66 -6.61 -9.84 -3.16
CA PRO A 66 -8.03 -9.93 -3.55
C PRO A 66 -8.87 -8.73 -3.12
N SER A 67 -8.43 -7.99 -2.09
CA SER A 67 -9.13 -6.83 -1.60
C SER A 67 -9.04 -5.66 -2.59
N LYS A 68 -10.19 -5.18 -3.06
CA LYS A 68 -10.30 -3.95 -3.88
C LYS A 68 -9.84 -2.69 -3.15
N SER A 69 -9.67 -2.73 -1.83
CA SER A 69 -9.18 -1.59 -1.05
C SER A 69 -7.64 -1.48 -1.04
N PHE A 70 -6.91 -2.48 -1.54
CA PHE A 70 -5.45 -2.49 -1.55
C PHE A 70 -4.89 -2.07 -2.91
N LEU A 71 -4.08 -1.02 -2.95
CA LEU A 71 -3.34 -0.56 -4.12
C LEU A 71 -1.85 -0.68 -3.83
N ARG A 72 -1.09 -1.34 -4.71
CA ARG A 72 0.36 -1.33 -4.65
C ARG A 72 0.90 -0.41 -5.74
N VAL A 73 1.88 0.38 -5.35
CA VAL A 73 2.68 1.21 -6.26
C VAL A 73 4.15 0.86 -6.03
N ALA A 74 4.80 0.37 -7.07
CA ALA A 74 6.26 0.32 -7.12
C ALA A 74 6.77 1.54 -7.86
N VAL A 75 7.79 2.20 -7.31
CA VAL A 75 8.45 3.34 -7.95
C VAL A 75 9.69 2.90 -8.70
N ASP A 76 10.06 3.67 -9.72
CA ASP A 76 11.28 3.47 -10.49
C ASP A 76 12.54 3.60 -9.63
N ARG A 77 13.66 3.06 -10.13
CA ARG A 77 14.98 3.34 -9.56
C ARG A 77 15.24 4.86 -9.52
N GLY A 78 15.74 5.34 -8.38
CA GLY A 78 16.14 6.74 -8.24
C GLY A 78 17.12 7.17 -9.33
N GLY A 79 16.87 8.34 -9.93
CA GLY A 79 17.67 8.90 -11.02
C GLY A 79 17.30 8.43 -12.44
N ASN A 80 16.43 7.42 -12.58
CA ASN A 80 15.99 6.93 -13.89
C ASN A 80 14.67 7.55 -14.38
N ALA A 81 13.87 8.10 -13.47
CA ALA A 81 12.59 8.71 -13.78
C ALA A 81 12.31 9.88 -12.83
N ASP A 82 11.37 10.74 -13.23
CA ASP A 82 10.87 11.80 -12.37
C ASP A 82 10.20 11.22 -11.11
N PRO A 83 10.20 11.96 -9.99
CA PRO A 83 9.52 11.54 -8.77
C PRO A 83 8.04 11.22 -9.03
N THR A 84 7.56 10.09 -8.49
CA THR A 84 6.14 9.75 -8.50
C THR A 84 5.40 10.59 -7.48
N GLU A 85 4.35 11.29 -7.90
CA GLU A 85 3.45 12.05 -7.04
C GLU A 85 2.17 11.22 -6.79
N ILE A 86 1.71 11.17 -5.54
CA ILE A 86 0.48 10.46 -5.18
C ILE A 86 -0.38 11.39 -4.34
N ASP A 87 -1.55 11.73 -4.88
CA ASP A 87 -2.58 12.42 -4.10
C ASP A 87 -3.32 11.40 -3.26
N VAL A 88 -3.47 11.70 -1.97
CA VAL A 88 -4.24 10.90 -1.02
C VAL A 88 -5.52 11.66 -0.66
N ASP A 89 -6.65 11.14 -1.13
CA ASP A 89 -7.99 11.69 -0.91
C ASP A 89 -8.84 10.60 -0.23
N PRO A 90 -8.67 10.38 1.09
CA PRO A 90 -9.19 9.19 1.76
C PRO A 90 -10.71 9.04 1.66
N TRP A 91 -11.43 10.14 1.44
CA TRP A 91 -12.90 10.23 1.40
C TRP A 91 -13.48 10.32 -0.01
N GLY A 92 -12.64 10.40 -1.03
CA GLY A 92 -13.07 10.38 -2.43
C GLY A 92 -13.28 8.97 -2.98
N ASP A 93 -13.97 8.87 -4.11
CA ASP A 93 -14.20 7.61 -4.84
C ASP A 93 -12.90 6.92 -5.29
N VAL A 94 -11.84 7.72 -5.48
CA VAL A 94 -10.49 7.27 -5.84
C VAL A 94 -9.51 7.74 -4.77
N PRO A 95 -9.24 6.91 -3.73
CA PRO A 95 -8.47 7.34 -2.57
C PRO A 95 -7.00 7.66 -2.84
N PHE A 96 -6.44 7.08 -3.91
CA PHE A 96 -5.05 7.25 -4.30
C PHE A 96 -5.00 7.55 -5.79
N ARG A 97 -4.55 8.75 -6.16
CA ARG A 97 -4.33 9.14 -7.56
C ARG A 97 -2.83 9.22 -7.81
N VAL A 98 -2.32 8.31 -8.64
CA VAL A 98 -0.90 8.25 -8.98
C VAL A 98 -0.65 9.12 -10.21
N LYS A 99 0.25 10.09 -10.08
CA LYS A 99 0.72 10.96 -11.16
C LYS A 99 2.18 10.64 -11.45
N ARG A 100 2.44 10.26 -12.69
CA ARG A 100 3.79 10.15 -13.24
C ARG A 100 4.01 11.36 -14.15
N ARG A 101 5.12 12.07 -13.97
CA ARG A 101 5.51 13.20 -14.82
C ARG A 101 6.35 12.70 -15.99
#